data_AF-A0A847PU86-F1
#
_entry.id   AF-A0A847PU86-F1
#
_cell.length_a   1.000
_cell.length_b   1.000
_cell.length_c   1.000
_cell.angle_alpha   90.00
_cell.angle_beta   90.00
_cell.angle_gamma   90.00
#
_symmetry.space_group_name_H-M   'P 1'
#
loop_
_entity.id
_entity.type
_entity.pdbx_description
1 polymer ?
#
loop_
_entity_poly.entity_id
_entity_poly.type
_entity_poly.pdbx_seq_one_letter_code
_entity_poly.pdbx_strand_id
1 'polypeptide(L)'
;MNFRVVLYVLGGLLRLLGLFMIVPLGVSYYYGESLTPFLVSIFITTVTGFLLLSYKTDEEWMRKEGIAIVALGWLAAAIFGAIPFMLDGISPLNAVFESMSGFTTTGSTILTDIESHPKGILFWRG
;
A
#
# COMPACT_ATOMS: atom_id res chain seq x y z
N MET A 1 8.60 9.74 -22.66
CA MET A 1 8.37 8.86 -21.51
C MET A 1 6.97 8.33 -21.68
N ASN A 2 6.80 7.02 -21.84
CA ASN A 2 5.48 6.45 -22.01
C ASN A 2 4.85 6.22 -20.62
N PHE A 3 4.00 7.17 -20.21
CA PHE A 3 3.28 7.08 -18.94
C PHE A 3 2.27 5.92 -18.90
N ARG A 4 1.78 5.43 -20.04
CA ARG A 4 0.82 4.33 -20.08
C ARG A 4 1.46 3.03 -19.57
N VAL A 5 2.68 2.74 -20.02
CA VAL A 5 3.48 1.60 -19.52
C VAL A 5 3.65 1.70 -18.00
N VAL A 6 4.06 2.87 -17.50
CA VAL A 6 4.29 3.10 -16.07
C VAL A 6 3.01 2.87 -15.27
N LEU A 7 1.91 3.52 -15.67
CA LEU A 7 0.61 3.42 -15.00
C LEU A 7 0.07 1.99 -15.01
N TYR A 8 0.19 1.26 -16.14
CA TYR A 8 -0.22 -0.12 -16.24
C TYR A 8 0.51 -1.02 -15.24
N VAL A 9 1.83 -0.87 -15.11
CA VAL A 9 2.65 -1.64 -14.16
C VAL A 9 2.32 -1.26 -12.71
N LEU A 10 2.17 0.02 -12.40
CA LEU A 10 1.71 0.48 -11.09
C LEU A 10 0.35 -0.14 -10.71
N GLY A 11 -0.57 -0.25 -11.67
CA GLY A 11 -1.85 -0.94 -11.48
C GLY A 11 -1.71 -2.41 -11.11
N GLY A 12 -0.70 -3.11 -11.66
CA GLY A 12 -0.31 -4.45 -11.24
C GLY A 12 0.16 -4.49 -9.79
N LEU A 13 1.06 -3.58 -9.41
CA LEU A 13 1.60 -3.51 -8.05
C LEU A 13 0.51 -3.21 -7.01
N LEU A 14 -0.41 -2.28 -7.30
CA LEU A 14 -1.51 -1.96 -6.38
C LEU A 14 -2.47 -3.13 -6.17
N ARG A 15 -2.79 -3.90 -7.22
CA ARG A 15 -3.61 -5.11 -7.06
C ARG A 15 -2.90 -6.15 -6.19
N LEU A 16 -1.60 -6.36 -6.38
CA LEU A 16 -0.82 -7.25 -5.53
C LEU A 16 -0.79 -6.76 -4.07
N LEU A 17 -0.63 -5.44 -3.86
CA LEU A 17 -0.65 -4.83 -2.54
C LEU A 17 -2.01 -5.03 -1.84
N GLY A 18 -3.12 -4.82 -2.56
CA GLY A 18 -4.46 -5.09 -2.06
C GLY A 18 -4.66 -6.56 -1.68
N LEU A 19 -4.09 -7.50 -2.44
CA LEU A 19 -4.09 -8.92 -2.07
C LEU A 19 -3.31 -9.19 -0.78
N PHE A 20 -2.14 -8.57 -0.59
CA PHE A 20 -1.36 -8.73 0.64
C PHE A 20 -2.07 -8.20 1.88
N MET A 21 -2.88 -7.14 1.75
CA MET A 21 -3.71 -6.63 2.85
C MET A 21 -4.80 -7.62 3.33
N ILE A 22 -5.09 -8.69 2.58
CA ILE A 22 -6.02 -9.75 3.03
C ILE A 22 -5.43 -10.51 4.23
N VAL A 23 -4.10 -10.62 4.34
CA VAL A 23 -3.44 -11.32 5.45
C VAL A 23 -3.68 -10.60 6.79
N PRO A 24 -3.33 -9.30 6.97
CA PRO A 24 -3.62 -8.59 8.21
C PRO A 24 -5.13 -8.42 8.45
N LEU A 25 -5.98 -8.39 7.42
CA LEU A 25 -7.44 -8.49 7.60
C LEU A 25 -7.83 -9.78 8.33
N GLY A 26 -7.24 -10.92 7.95
CA GLY A 26 -7.42 -12.20 8.63
C GLY A 26 -6.93 -12.17 10.08
N VAL A 27 -5.82 -11.47 10.35
CA VAL A 27 -5.32 -11.23 11.71
C VAL A 27 -6.33 -10.42 12.52
N SER A 28 -6.81 -9.27 12.01
CA SER A 28 -7.84 -8.47 12.68
C SER A 28 -9.10 -9.30 12.96
N TYR A 29 -9.53 -10.13 12.01
CA TYR A 29 -10.67 -11.02 12.20
C TYR A 29 -10.45 -12.04 13.32
N TYR A 30 -9.28 -12.68 13.35
CA TYR A 30 -8.94 -13.65 14.39
C TYR A 30 -8.93 -13.04 15.79
N TYR A 31 -8.43 -11.80 15.93
CA TYR A 31 -8.38 -11.08 17.21
C TYR A 31 -9.69 -10.34 17.57
N GLY A 32 -10.73 -10.41 16.72
CA GLY A 32 -12.01 -9.73 16.97
C GLY A 32 -11.94 -8.20 16.87
N GLU A 33 -10.98 -7.69 16.09
CA GLU A 33 -10.73 -6.26 15.90
C GLU A 33 -11.52 -5.68 14.72
N SER A 34 -11.53 -4.35 14.60
CA SER A 34 -12.19 -3.69 13.48
C SER A 34 -11.58 -4.12 12.13
N LEU A 35 -12.43 -4.61 11.24
CA LEU A 35 -12.04 -5.01 9.88
C LEU A 35 -12.03 -3.84 8.89
N THR A 36 -12.68 -2.74 9.27
CA THR A 36 -12.91 -1.57 8.41
C THR A 36 -11.62 -0.99 7.83
N PRO A 37 -10.52 -0.81 8.60
CA PRO A 37 -9.27 -0.29 8.06
C PRO A 37 -8.76 -1.10 6.86
N PHE A 38 -8.75 -2.42 6.97
CA PHE A 38 -8.26 -3.28 5.88
C PHE A 38 -9.29 -3.45 4.76
N LEU A 39 -10.58 -3.59 5.04
CA LEU A 39 -11.60 -3.73 3.99
C LEU A 39 -11.64 -2.52 3.06
N VAL A 40 -11.63 -1.31 3.63
CA VAL A 40 -11.62 -0.06 2.85
C VAL A 40 -10.29 0.09 2.09
N SER A 41 -9.17 -0.23 2.73
CA SER A 41 -7.84 -0.16 2.09
C SER A 41 -7.73 -1.12 0.91
N ILE A 42 -8.18 -2.37 1.08
CA ILE A 42 -8.22 -3.37 0.00
C ILE A 42 -9.09 -2.86 -1.14
N PHE A 43 -10.28 -2.35 -0.84
CA PHE A 43 -11.20 -1.85 -1.85
C PHE A 43 -10.60 -0.70 -2.66
N ILE A 44 -10.13 0.36 -1.99
CA ILE A 44 -9.53 1.53 -2.64
C ILE A 44 -8.33 1.12 -3.48
N THR A 45 -7.37 0.39 -2.88
CA THR A 45 -6.13 0.01 -3.54
C THR A 45 -6.38 -0.88 -4.76
N THR A 46 -7.25 -1.87 -4.61
CA THR A 46 -7.55 -2.82 -5.68
C THR A 46 -8.35 -2.17 -6.81
N VAL A 47 -9.35 -1.34 -6.49
CA VAL A 47 -10.12 -0.59 -7.49
C VAL A 47 -9.22 0.37 -8.25
N THR A 48 -8.35 1.13 -7.57
CA THR A 48 -7.38 1.98 -8.27
C THR A 48 -6.46 1.15 -9.17
N GLY A 49 -5.97 0.00 -8.69
CA GLY A 49 -5.17 -0.91 -9.50
C GLY A 49 -5.89 -1.44 -10.74
N PHE A 50 -7.19 -1.72 -10.65
CA PHE A 50 -8.02 -2.10 -11.80
C PHE A 50 -8.26 -0.94 -12.76
N LEU A 51 -8.51 0.28 -12.27
CA LEU A 51 -8.67 1.45 -13.13
C LEU A 51 -7.41 1.71 -13.97
N LEU A 52 -6.24 1.45 -13.39
CA LEU A 52 -4.96 1.59 -14.10
C LEU A 52 -4.73 0.54 -15.21
N LEU A 53 -5.51 -0.54 -15.27
CA LEU A 53 -5.47 -1.48 -16.41
C LEU A 53 -5.91 -0.84 -17.73
N SER A 54 -6.72 0.22 -17.67
CA SER A 54 -7.15 0.96 -18.87
C SER A 54 -5.98 1.57 -19.65
N TYR A 55 -4.80 1.68 -19.03
CA TYR A 55 -3.56 2.13 -19.67
C TYR A 55 -2.72 1.02 -20.29
N LYS A 56 -3.25 -0.20 -20.41
CA LYS A 56 -2.56 -1.29 -21.11
C LYS A 56 -2.10 -0.84 -22.50
N THR A 57 -0.86 -1.14 -22.84
CA THR A 57 -0.24 -0.78 -24.12
C THR A 57 0.73 -1.88 -24.55
N ASP A 58 0.83 -2.09 -25.85
CA ASP A 58 1.79 -3.03 -26.46
C ASP A 58 3.13 -2.36 -26.80
N GLU A 59 3.31 -1.10 -26.41
CA GLU A 59 4.58 -0.39 -26.58
C GLU A 59 5.69 -1.00 -25.71
N GLU A 60 6.88 -1.21 -26.30
CA GLU A 60 8.04 -1.68 -25.56
C GLU A 60 8.50 -0.64 -24.54
N TRP A 61 8.72 -1.09 -23.30
CA TRP A 61 9.32 -0.28 -22.24
C TRP A 61 10.81 0.03 -22.53
N MET A 62 11.21 1.29 -22.31
CA MET A 62 12.63 1.66 -22.30
C MET A 62 13.14 1.77 -20.85
N ARG A 63 14.46 1.92 -20.69
CA ARG A 63 15.12 2.07 -19.38
C ARG A 63 14.54 3.20 -18.51
N LYS A 64 14.10 4.30 -19.12
CA LYS A 64 13.52 5.46 -18.40
C LYS A 64 12.17 5.14 -17.75
N GLU A 65 11.32 4.35 -18.42
CA GLU A 65 10.06 3.87 -17.84
C GLU A 65 10.33 2.92 -16.66
N GLY A 66 11.35 2.05 -16.77
CA GLY A 66 11.77 1.18 -15.66
C GLY A 66 12.19 1.95 -14.41
N ILE A 67 13.00 3.00 -14.56
CA ILE A 67 13.41 3.87 -13.44
C ILE A 67 12.17 4.55 -12.81
N ALA A 68 11.26 5.07 -13.64
CA ALA A 68 10.03 5.69 -13.17
C ALA A 68 9.13 4.70 -12.42
N ILE A 69 8.97 3.46 -12.92
CA ILE A 69 8.19 2.40 -12.29
C ILE A 69 8.73 2.08 -10.89
N VAL A 70 10.06 1.99 -10.72
CA VAL A 70 10.64 1.70 -9.40
C VAL A 70 10.38 2.86 -8.44
N ALA A 71 10.69 4.09 -8.83
CA ALA A 71 10.52 5.26 -7.96
C ALA A 71 9.05 5.49 -7.57
N LEU A 72 8.15 5.46 -8.56
CA LEU A 72 6.71 5.63 -8.32
C LEU A 72 6.07 4.42 -7.68
N GLY A 73 6.62 3.21 -7.89
CA GLY A 73 6.13 1.97 -7.29
C GLY A 73 6.31 1.98 -5.78
N TRP A 74 7.49 2.36 -5.29
CA TRP A 74 7.74 2.53 -3.86
C TRP A 74 6.86 3.63 -3.25
N LEU A 75 6.75 4.77 -3.94
CA LEU A 75 5.89 5.87 -3.48
C LEU A 75 4.41 5.45 -3.43
N ALA A 76 3.91 4.74 -4.44
CA ALA A 76 2.55 4.23 -4.48
C ALA A 76 2.33 3.19 -3.37
N ALA A 77 3.26 2.25 -3.17
CA ALA A 77 3.18 1.28 -2.07
C ALA A 77 3.09 1.98 -0.71
N ALA A 78 3.93 2.99 -0.47
CA ALA A 78 3.90 3.77 0.77
C ALA A 78 2.55 4.51 0.96
N ILE A 79 2.04 5.17 -0.07
CA ILE A 79 0.77 5.93 0.00
C ILE A 79 -0.43 4.99 0.22
N PHE A 80 -0.56 3.93 -0.57
CA PHE A 80 -1.70 3.01 -0.47
C PHE A 80 -1.59 2.12 0.77
N GLY A 81 -0.39 1.69 1.13
CA GLY A 81 -0.14 0.95 2.36
C GLY A 81 -0.33 1.76 3.64
N ALA A 82 -0.41 3.10 3.53
CA ALA A 82 -0.72 3.99 4.65
C ALA A 82 -2.21 4.10 4.97
N ILE A 83 -3.10 3.74 4.04
CA ILE A 83 -4.55 3.82 4.22
C ILE A 83 -5.04 3.08 5.50
N PRO A 84 -4.62 1.83 5.81
CA PRO A 84 -5.09 1.17 7.03
C PRO A 84 -4.63 1.90 8.29
N PHE A 85 -3.41 2.47 8.32
CA PHE A 85 -2.94 3.30 9.43
C PHE A 85 -3.76 4.59 9.59
N MET A 86 -4.11 5.26 8.50
CA MET A 86 -4.95 6.45 8.54
C MET A 86 -6.35 6.15 9.09
N LEU A 87 -6.93 5.02 8.68
CA LEU A 87 -8.25 4.58 9.15
C LEU A 87 -8.23 4.10 10.60
N ASP A 88 -7.07 3.73 11.13
CA ASP A 88 -6.84 3.44 12.54
C ASP A 88 -6.65 4.71 13.40
N GLY A 89 -6.63 5.89 12.77
CA GLY A 89 -6.54 7.19 13.45
C GLY A 89 -5.14 7.80 13.48
N ILE A 90 -4.15 7.19 12.83
CA ILE A 90 -2.82 7.77 12.68
C ILE A 90 -2.88 8.94 11.69
N SER A 91 -2.25 10.07 12.01
CA SER A 91 -2.24 11.25 11.13
C SER A 91 -1.68 10.90 9.74
N PRO A 92 -2.14 11.54 8.66
CA PRO A 92 -1.73 11.15 7.30
C PRO A 92 -0.22 11.15 7.07
N LEU A 93 0.49 12.14 7.63
CA LEU A 93 1.95 12.23 7.51
C LEU A 93 2.65 11.08 8.25
N ASN A 94 2.20 10.77 9.47
CA ASN A 94 2.77 9.68 10.26
C ASN A 94 2.45 8.31 9.63
N ALA A 95 1.24 8.13 9.10
CA ALA A 95 0.82 6.91 8.43
C ALA A 95 1.67 6.62 7.18
N VAL A 96 1.97 7.65 6.38
CA VAL A 96 2.86 7.52 5.21
C VAL A 96 4.30 7.25 5.65
N PHE A 97 4.76 7.88 6.72
CA PHE A 97 6.08 7.60 7.29
C PHE A 97 6.21 6.15 7.75
N GLU A 98 5.26 5.64 8.54
CA GLU A 98 5.22 4.25 9.01
C GLU A 98 5.18 3.26 7.85
N SER A 99 4.27 3.48 6.90
CA SER A 99 4.14 2.65 5.71
C SER A 99 5.43 2.61 4.89
N MET A 100 6.03 3.77 4.59
CA MET A 100 7.30 3.84 3.88
C MET A 100 8.39 3.08 4.63
N SER A 101 8.55 3.34 5.93
CA SER A 101 9.55 2.70 6.78
C SER A 101 9.45 1.18 6.77
N GLY A 102 8.22 0.64 6.85
CA GLY A 102 7.96 -0.79 6.77
C GLY A 102 8.33 -1.37 5.41
N PHE A 103 7.83 -0.80 4.31
CA PHE A 103 8.11 -1.29 2.95
C PHE A 103 9.58 -1.23 2.57
N THR A 104 10.30 -0.19 3.00
CA THR A 104 11.73 -0.04 2.71
C THR A 104 12.61 -0.78 3.71
N THR A 105 12.02 -1.54 4.64
CA THR A 105 12.73 -2.27 5.69
C THR A 105 13.64 -1.38 6.55
N THR A 106 13.29 -0.10 6.67
CA THR A 106 14.04 0.87 7.50
C THR A 106 13.85 0.55 8.98
N GLY A 107 12.64 0.14 9.38
CA GLY A 107 12.34 -0.25 10.75
C GLY A 107 12.31 0.91 11.75
N SER A 108 12.24 2.17 11.28
CA SER A 108 12.01 3.33 12.15
C SER A 108 10.53 3.55 12.44
N THR A 109 10.19 4.05 13.62
CA THR A 109 8.82 4.36 14.05
C THR A 109 8.72 5.81 14.54
N ILE A 110 7.64 6.49 14.16
CA ILE A 110 7.19 7.77 14.71
C ILE A 110 6.09 7.57 15.77
N LEU A 111 5.47 6.39 15.82
CA LEU A 111 4.48 6.03 16.83
C LEU A 111 5.17 5.87 18.20
N THR A 112 4.68 6.59 19.21
CA THR A 112 5.23 6.57 20.57
C THR A 112 4.64 5.44 21.42
N ASP A 113 3.36 5.12 21.23
CA ASP A 113 2.66 4.04 21.94
C ASP A 113 2.17 2.98 20.95
N ILE A 114 3.13 2.23 20.41
CA ILE A 114 2.89 1.23 19.37
C ILE A 114 1.91 0.16 19.84
N GLU A 115 2.06 -0.35 21.07
CA GLU A 115 1.29 -1.50 21.56
C GLU A 115 -0.19 -1.20 21.76
N SER A 116 -0.59 0.08 21.76
CA SER A 116 -1.97 0.51 21.83
C SER A 116 -2.78 0.22 20.55
N HIS A 117 -2.11 -0.03 19.42
CA HIS A 117 -2.76 -0.25 18.14
C HIS A 117 -3.26 -1.70 17.96
N PRO A 118 -4.31 -1.94 17.15
CA PRO A 118 -4.82 -3.27 16.87
C PRO A 118 -3.75 -4.23 16.31
N LYS A 119 -3.81 -5.51 16.68
CA LYS A 119 -2.91 -6.58 16.22
C LYS A 119 -2.83 -6.69 14.71
N GLY A 120 -3.93 -6.46 13.98
CA GLY A 120 -3.88 -6.43 12.52
C GLY A 120 -3.03 -5.27 11.97
N ILE A 121 -3.11 -4.08 12.59
CA ILE A 121 -2.31 -2.90 12.23
C ILE A 121 -0.84 -3.15 12.56
N LEU A 122 -0.56 -3.74 13.74
CA LEU A 122 0.79 -4.12 14.13
C LEU A 122 1.41 -5.18 13.21
N PHE A 123 0.62 -6.16 12.80
CA PHE A 123 1.04 -7.17 11.83
C PHE A 123 1.34 -6.55 10.47
N TRP A 124 0.51 -5.60 10.01
CA TRP A 124 0.73 -4.91 8.74
C TRP A 124 2.01 -4.07 8.73
N ARG A 125 2.38 -3.49 9.88
CA ARG A 125 3.62 -2.72 10.04
C ARG A 125 4.88 -3.58 9.81
N GLY A 126 4.92 -4.80 10.35
CA GLY A 126 6.09 -5.69 10.31
C GLY A 126 6.36 -6.40 11.63
#